data_AF-A0AAD7I8C2-F1
#
_entry.id   AF-A0AAD7I8C2-F1
#
_cell.length_a   1.000
_cell.length_b   1.000
_cell.length_c   1.000
_cell.angle_alpha   90.00
_cell.angle_beta   90.00
_cell.angle_gamma   90.00
#
_symmetry.space_group_name_H-M   'P 1'
#
loop_
_entity.id
_entity.type
_entity.pdbx_description
1 polymer ?
#
loop_
_entity_poly.entity_id
_entity_poly.type
_entity_poly.pdbx_seq_one_letter_code
_entity_poly.pdbx_strand_id
1 'polypeptide(L)'
;MSQSAAAEFNAVAGKRFKEKDYIGAAENYERATAEAPSVATYFSNLAAAYLKLEKYQAAEQAARRALVLEPRLSKARHRRAMARKGLNCIPEALVDIVGVLTATPENLEARAAFDVLVDIQNKTGRRPLEAPQIVALDFPHAYGSSFNSPLQNRSDPHQLSLPFIFKVDVDEAPGHAALDPDLCVSACMTCKRTNGKKNLKSCKKCRRANYCNVECQRADW
;
A
#
# COMPACT_ATOMS: atom_id res chain seq x y z
N MET A 1 14.89 35.89 -14.83
CA MET A 1 14.39 34.55 -14.44
C MET A 1 13.78 34.68 -13.05
N SER A 2 12.50 35.02 -12.93
CA SER A 2 11.83 35.06 -11.62
C SER A 2 11.59 33.64 -11.14
N GLN A 3 12.29 33.21 -10.08
CA GLN A 3 11.91 31.99 -9.38
C GLN A 3 10.50 32.20 -8.79
N SER A 4 9.61 31.21 -8.92
CA SER A 4 8.31 31.27 -8.26
C SER A 4 8.51 31.23 -6.74
N ALA A 5 7.62 31.87 -5.97
CA ALA A 5 7.71 31.89 -4.51
C ALA A 5 7.85 30.46 -3.92
N ALA A 6 7.18 29.47 -4.52
CA ALA A 6 7.30 28.07 -4.15
C ALA A 6 8.73 27.51 -4.32
N ALA A 7 9.42 27.87 -5.40
CA ALA A 7 10.79 27.42 -5.66
C ALA A 7 11.77 28.03 -4.65
N GLU A 8 11.56 29.28 -4.24
CA GLU A 8 12.34 29.95 -3.20
C GLU A 8 12.15 29.27 -1.84
N PHE A 9 10.90 29.01 -1.43
CA PHE A 9 10.63 28.26 -0.19
C PHE A 9 11.26 26.87 -0.20
N ASN A 10 11.20 26.14 -1.31
CA ASN A 10 11.85 24.85 -1.44
C ASN A 10 13.38 24.95 -1.38
N ALA A 11 13.99 25.99 -1.94
CA ALA A 11 15.43 26.21 -1.86
C ALA A 11 15.88 26.53 -0.42
N VAL A 12 15.16 27.40 0.27
CA VAL A 12 15.39 27.72 1.69
C VAL A 12 15.22 26.48 2.57
N ALA A 13 14.15 25.70 2.34
CA ALA A 13 13.91 24.44 3.04
C ALA A 13 15.06 23.44 2.82
N GLY A 14 15.56 23.33 1.58
CA GLY A 14 16.72 22.51 1.26
C GLY A 14 18.00 22.94 1.98
N LYS A 15 18.22 24.25 2.16
CA LYS A 15 19.35 24.77 2.94
C LYS A 15 19.22 24.42 4.42
N ARG A 16 18.04 24.68 5.03
CA ARG A 16 17.75 24.32 6.43
C ARG A 16 17.87 22.82 6.69
N PHE A 17 17.43 22.00 5.74
CA PHE A 17 17.56 20.55 5.83
C PHE A 17 19.03 20.10 5.90
N LYS A 18 19.94 20.77 5.17
CA LYS A 18 21.39 20.52 5.26
C LYS A 18 21.98 21.01 6.59
N GLU A 19 21.45 22.10 7.14
CA GLU A 19 21.81 22.64 8.45
C GLU A 19 21.25 21.81 9.62
N LYS A 20 20.52 20.72 9.34
CA LYS A 20 19.81 19.86 10.30
C LYS A 20 18.66 20.54 11.05
N ASP A 21 18.26 21.74 10.64
CA ASP A 21 17.01 22.38 11.07
C ASP A 21 15.84 21.73 10.32
N TYR A 22 15.46 20.53 10.75
CA TYR A 22 14.37 19.78 10.11
C TYR A 22 12.99 20.38 10.36
N ILE A 23 12.82 21.11 11.48
CA ILE A 23 11.56 21.77 11.83
C ILE A 23 11.33 22.94 10.87
N GLY A 24 12.30 23.86 10.79
CA GLY A 24 12.20 24.98 9.85
C GLY A 24 12.22 24.53 8.39
N ALA A 25 12.89 23.43 8.07
CA ALA A 25 12.80 22.84 6.73
C ALA A 25 11.38 22.35 6.42
N ALA A 26 10.72 21.64 7.34
CA ALA A 26 9.35 21.16 7.14
C ALA A 26 8.38 22.32 6.93
N GLU A 27 8.45 23.38 7.75
CA GLU A 27 7.59 24.57 7.60
C GLU A 27 7.76 25.24 6.24
N ASN A 28 9.00 25.40 5.76
CA ASN A 28 9.25 25.99 4.44
C ASN A 28 8.82 25.06 3.30
N TYR A 29 8.96 23.73 3.45
CA TYR A 29 8.41 22.78 2.49
C TYR A 29 6.88 22.80 2.46
N GLU A 30 6.21 22.93 3.61
CA GLU A 30 4.75 23.06 3.68
C GLU A 30 4.28 24.30 2.92
N ARG A 31 4.94 25.45 3.14
CA ARG A 31 4.69 26.68 2.37
C ARG A 31 4.91 26.47 0.87
N ALA A 32 6.00 25.80 0.48
CA ALA A 32 6.25 25.48 -0.93
C ALA A 32 5.14 24.61 -1.54
N THR A 33 4.62 23.63 -0.80
CA THR A 33 3.51 22.78 -1.26
C THR A 33 2.16 23.49 -1.28
N ALA A 34 1.95 24.51 -0.45
CA ALA A 34 0.75 25.34 -0.47
C ALA A 34 0.73 26.26 -1.70
N GLU A 35 1.87 26.86 -2.03
CA GLU A 35 2.03 27.73 -3.21
C GLU A 35 1.99 26.93 -4.52
N ALA A 36 2.60 25.74 -4.54
CA ALA A 36 2.66 24.87 -5.72
C ALA A 36 2.20 23.43 -5.40
N PRO A 37 0.88 23.21 -5.29
CA PRO A 37 0.33 21.90 -4.94
C PRO A 37 0.43 20.86 -6.08
N SER A 38 0.87 21.25 -7.27
CA SER A 38 1.06 20.37 -8.42
C SER A 38 2.45 19.72 -8.50
N VAL A 39 3.42 20.18 -7.69
CA VAL A 39 4.81 19.74 -7.79
C VAL A 39 5.11 18.59 -6.83
N ALA A 40 5.19 17.37 -7.38
CA ALA A 40 5.44 16.13 -6.61
C ALA A 40 6.74 16.17 -5.80
N THR A 41 7.79 16.79 -6.34
CA THR A 41 9.12 16.90 -5.70
C THR A 41 9.05 17.60 -4.35
N TYR A 42 8.20 18.63 -4.19
CA TYR A 42 8.08 19.37 -2.93
C TYR A 42 7.45 18.50 -1.83
N PHE A 43 6.39 17.76 -2.15
CA PHE A 43 5.79 16.78 -1.24
C PHE A 43 6.76 15.65 -0.87
N SER A 44 7.55 15.19 -1.85
CA SER A 44 8.59 14.20 -1.58
C SER A 44 9.61 14.74 -0.57
N ASN A 45 10.09 15.97 -0.74
CA ASN A 45 11.07 16.58 0.16
C ASN A 45 10.49 16.88 1.54
N LEU A 46 9.22 17.29 1.61
CA LEU A 46 8.48 17.39 2.86
C LEU A 46 8.45 16.05 3.61
N ALA A 47 8.18 14.95 2.91
CA ALA A 47 8.22 13.61 3.51
C ALA A 47 9.61 13.28 4.08
N ALA A 48 10.70 13.71 3.43
CA ALA A 48 12.05 13.53 3.96
C ALA A 48 12.29 14.32 5.25
N ALA A 49 11.79 15.56 5.33
CA ALA A 49 11.85 16.36 6.55
C ALA A 49 11.07 15.70 7.70
N TYR A 50 9.84 15.23 7.43
CA TYR A 50 9.05 14.53 8.43
C TYR A 50 9.66 13.20 8.89
N LEU A 51 10.33 12.46 8.01
CA LEU A 51 11.06 11.25 8.40
C LEU A 51 12.19 11.56 9.39
N LYS A 52 12.88 12.69 9.22
CA LYS A 52 13.93 13.13 10.15
C LYS A 52 13.37 13.63 11.49
N LEU A 53 12.13 14.10 11.48
CA LEU A 53 11.38 14.49 12.68
C LEU A 53 10.61 13.33 13.32
N GLU A 54 10.76 12.10 12.82
CA GLU A 54 10.03 10.91 13.28
C GLU A 54 8.49 11.03 13.20
N LYS A 55 7.99 11.99 12.43
CA LYS A 55 6.56 12.19 12.16
C LYS A 55 6.11 11.24 11.03
N TYR A 56 6.12 9.93 11.30
CA TYR A 56 5.93 8.91 10.28
C TYR A 56 4.56 8.98 9.58
N GLN A 57 3.48 9.29 10.31
CA GLN A 57 2.14 9.44 9.71
C GLN A 57 2.08 10.59 8.71
N ALA A 58 2.65 11.75 9.06
CA ALA A 58 2.71 12.91 8.18
C ALA A 58 3.62 12.64 6.97
N ALA A 59 4.74 11.94 7.18
CA ALA A 59 5.64 11.52 6.11
C ALA A 59 4.95 10.60 5.09
N GLU A 60 4.16 9.63 5.55
CA GLU A 60 3.39 8.75 4.66
C GLU A 60 2.38 9.53 3.82
N GLN A 61 1.64 10.46 4.44
CA GLN A 61 0.65 11.28 3.74
C GLN A 61 1.29 12.18 2.69
N ALA A 62 2.40 12.84 3.02
CA ALA A 62 3.15 13.67 2.08
C ALA A 62 3.69 12.83 0.90
N ALA A 63 4.30 11.67 1.19
CA ALA A 63 4.78 10.77 0.15
C ALA A 63 3.64 10.20 -0.72
N ARG A 64 2.48 9.92 -0.13
CA ARG A 64 1.28 9.50 -0.88
C ARG A 64 0.82 10.60 -1.84
N ARG A 65 0.75 11.86 -1.40
CA ARG A 65 0.43 13.00 -2.29
C ARG A 65 1.44 13.12 -3.43
N ALA A 66 2.73 12.99 -3.14
CA ALA A 66 3.78 12.99 -4.17
C ALA A 66 3.55 11.89 -5.23
N LEU A 67 3.15 10.68 -4.80
CA LEU A 67 2.89 9.56 -5.72
C LEU A 67 1.58 9.67 -6.50
N VAL A 68 0.59 10.41 -5.98
CA VAL A 68 -0.63 10.74 -6.73
C VAL A 68 -0.29 11.68 -7.90
N LEU A 69 0.58 12.66 -7.65
CA LEU A 69 1.03 13.60 -8.67
C LEU A 69 2.00 12.94 -9.67
N GLU A 70 2.97 12.18 -9.16
CA GLU A 70 3.97 11.51 -9.97
C GLU A 70 4.19 10.06 -9.50
N PRO A 71 3.46 9.08 -10.09
CA PRO A 71 3.56 7.68 -9.70
C PRO A 71 4.94 7.05 -9.96
N ARG A 72 5.72 7.62 -10.88
CA ARG A 72 7.06 7.14 -11.25
C ARG A 72 8.17 7.65 -10.32
N LEU A 73 7.85 8.50 -9.34
CA LEU A 73 8.83 9.10 -8.45
C LEU A 73 9.37 8.08 -7.41
N SER A 74 10.42 7.35 -7.78
CA SER A 74 11.06 6.32 -6.93
C SER A 74 11.47 6.84 -5.55
N LYS A 75 11.94 8.09 -5.46
CA LYS A 75 12.31 8.72 -4.18
C LYS A 75 11.12 8.87 -3.23
N ALA A 76 9.94 9.21 -3.75
CA ALA A 76 8.73 9.31 -2.93
C ALA A 76 8.26 7.94 -2.46
N ARG A 77 8.31 6.93 -3.34
CA ARG A 77 7.98 5.54 -2.99
C ARG A 77 8.92 4.99 -1.90
N HIS A 78 10.22 5.24 -2.02
CA HIS A 78 11.20 4.89 -0.99
C HIS A 78 10.92 5.59 0.35
N ARG A 79 10.64 6.91 0.32
CA ARG A 79 10.29 7.68 1.53
C ARG A 79 9.00 7.16 2.19
N ARG A 80 8.00 6.75 1.41
CA ARG A 80 6.77 6.13 1.92
C ARG A 80 7.06 4.80 2.63
N ALA A 81 7.89 3.95 2.03
CA ALA A 81 8.31 2.71 2.66
C ALA A 81 9.00 2.96 4.01
N MET A 82 9.87 3.97 4.08
CA MET A 82 10.54 4.31 5.32
C MET A 82 9.60 4.83 6.40
N ALA A 83 8.58 5.60 6.02
CA ALA A 83 7.54 6.05 6.94
C ALA A 83 6.75 4.85 7.49
N ARG A 84 6.35 3.92 6.60
CA ARG A 84 5.63 2.69 6.96
C ARG A 84 6.44 1.76 7.86
N LYS A 85 7.75 1.69 7.65
CA LYS A 85 8.68 1.01 8.58
C LYS A 85 8.56 1.60 9.99
N GLY A 86 8.57 2.93 10.12
CA GLY A 86 8.40 3.61 11.41
C GLY A 86 7.03 3.41 12.04
N LEU A 87 5.99 3.20 11.23
CA LEU A 87 4.63 2.86 11.68
C LEU A 87 4.42 1.36 11.96
N ASN A 88 5.46 0.53 11.80
CA ASN A 88 5.39 -0.93 11.91
C ASN A 88 4.44 -1.60 10.88
N CYS A 89 4.18 -0.91 9.76
CA CYS A 89 3.48 -1.42 8.58
C CYS A 89 4.48 -2.08 7.61
N ILE A 90 5.13 -3.16 8.09
CA ILE A 90 6.21 -3.85 7.38
C ILE A 90 5.78 -4.46 6.03
N PRO A 91 4.62 -5.14 5.89
CA PRO A 91 4.27 -5.73 4.60
C PRO A 91 4.01 -4.65 3.53
N GLU A 92 3.38 -3.54 3.90
CA GLU A 92 3.15 -2.41 2.98
C GLU A 92 4.45 -1.69 2.62
N ALA A 93 5.41 -1.61 3.54
CA ALA A 93 6.74 -1.07 3.29
C ALA A 93 7.53 -1.94 2.29
N LEU A 94 7.43 -3.27 2.40
CA LEU A 94 8.08 -4.20 1.46
C LEU A 94 7.56 -4.03 0.03
N VAL A 95 6.24 -3.91 -0.15
CA VAL A 95 5.63 -3.67 -1.47
C VAL A 95 6.20 -2.39 -2.10
N ASP A 96 6.36 -1.33 -1.31
CA ASP A 96 6.92 -0.07 -1.80
C ASP A 96 8.39 -0.19 -2.20
N ILE A 97 9.21 -0.86 -1.38
CA ILE A 97 10.64 -1.07 -1.70
C ILE A 97 10.81 -1.98 -2.91
N VAL A 98 10.04 -3.06 -3.02
CA VAL A 98 10.04 -3.91 -4.22
C VAL A 98 9.69 -3.08 -5.45
N GLY A 99 8.67 -2.22 -5.36
CA GLY A 99 8.34 -1.28 -6.44
C GLY A 99 9.51 -0.35 -6.81
N VAL A 100 10.32 0.10 -5.85
CA VAL A 100 11.53 0.89 -6.13
C VAL A 100 12.61 0.06 -6.81
N LEU A 101 12.86 -1.17 -6.33
CA LEU A 101 13.87 -2.07 -6.91
C LEU A 101 13.49 -2.56 -8.32
N THR A 102 12.20 -2.71 -8.61
CA THR A 102 11.73 -3.05 -9.97
C THR A 102 11.99 -1.91 -10.95
N ALA A 103 11.83 -0.64 -10.51
CA ALA A 103 12.08 0.53 -11.35
C ALA A 103 13.57 0.87 -11.45
N THR A 104 14.31 0.70 -10.36
CA THR A 104 15.74 1.02 -10.25
C THR A 104 16.45 -0.09 -9.48
N PRO A 105 16.88 -1.17 -10.16
CA PRO A 105 17.48 -2.35 -9.51
C PRO A 105 18.85 -2.07 -8.89
N GLU A 106 19.58 -1.08 -9.43
CA GLU A 106 20.92 -0.69 -8.95
C GLU A 106 20.90 0.17 -7.67
N ASN A 107 19.72 0.50 -7.15
CA ASN A 107 19.61 1.37 -5.99
C ASN A 107 20.02 0.63 -4.69
N LEU A 108 21.27 0.87 -4.26
CA LEU A 108 21.85 0.29 -3.05
C LEU A 108 21.08 0.66 -1.78
N GLU A 109 20.55 1.90 -1.68
CA GLU A 109 19.77 2.33 -0.52
C GLU A 109 18.46 1.53 -0.40
N ALA A 110 17.76 1.35 -1.53
CA ALA A 110 16.54 0.56 -1.57
C ALA A 110 16.81 -0.93 -1.27
N ARG A 111 17.96 -1.45 -1.72
CA ARG A 111 18.35 -2.84 -1.44
C ARG A 111 18.64 -3.05 0.05
N ALA A 112 19.42 -2.15 0.66
CA ALA A 112 19.66 -2.20 2.10
C ALA A 112 18.37 -2.05 2.91
N ALA A 113 17.45 -1.17 2.48
CA ALA A 113 16.14 -1.03 3.10
C ALA A 113 15.30 -2.32 2.99
N PHE A 114 15.36 -3.02 1.85
CA PHE A 114 14.69 -4.31 1.65
C PHE A 114 15.18 -5.35 2.65
N ASP A 115 16.49 -5.56 2.73
CA ASP A 115 17.08 -6.57 3.60
C ASP A 115 16.70 -6.32 5.07
N VAL A 116 16.77 -5.05 5.52
CA VAL A 116 16.33 -4.66 6.87
C VAL A 116 14.83 -4.92 7.10
N LEU A 117 13.97 -4.67 6.12
CA LEU A 117 12.53 -4.92 6.26
C LEU A 117 12.21 -6.41 6.32
N VAL A 118 12.89 -7.23 5.52
CA VAL A 118 12.76 -8.70 5.56
C VAL A 118 13.20 -9.25 6.92
N ASP A 119 14.31 -8.76 7.46
CA ASP A 119 14.77 -9.14 8.80
C ASP A 119 13.74 -8.78 9.88
N ILE A 120 13.14 -7.60 9.81
CA ILE A 120 12.08 -7.18 10.74
C ILE A 120 10.84 -8.07 10.57
N GLN A 121 10.45 -8.39 9.33
CA GLN A 121 9.30 -9.26 9.04
C GLN A 121 9.51 -10.67 9.64
N ASN A 122 10.70 -11.23 9.47
CA ASN A 122 11.04 -12.56 10.00
C ASN A 122 11.05 -12.56 11.53
N LYS A 123 11.54 -11.50 12.16
CA LYS A 123 11.54 -11.34 13.62
C LYS A 123 10.15 -11.10 14.21
N THR A 124 9.27 -10.42 13.48
CA THR A 124 7.91 -10.09 13.95
C THR A 124 6.92 -11.24 13.82
N GLY A 125 7.33 -12.40 13.29
CA GLY A 125 6.62 -13.66 13.45
C GLY A 125 5.21 -13.70 12.84
N ARG A 126 4.87 -12.77 11.94
CA ARG A 126 3.78 -13.05 10.99
C ARG A 126 4.38 -14.00 9.96
N ARG A 127 3.87 -15.24 9.93
CA ARG A 127 4.17 -16.22 8.86
C ARG A 127 4.21 -15.49 7.52
N PRO A 128 5.09 -15.88 6.59
CA PRO A 128 5.02 -15.41 5.22
C PRO A 128 3.55 -15.44 4.81
N LEU A 129 3.03 -14.37 4.21
CA LEU A 129 1.76 -14.50 3.48
C LEU A 129 2.03 -15.63 2.49
N GLU A 130 1.56 -16.83 2.82
CA GLU A 130 1.50 -17.93 1.88
C GLU A 130 0.89 -17.30 0.64
N ALA A 131 1.61 -17.37 -0.49
CA ALA A 131 1.05 -17.00 -1.77
C ALA A 131 -0.36 -17.59 -1.80
N PRO A 132 -1.40 -16.82 -2.14
CA PRO A 132 -2.76 -17.33 -2.09
C PRO A 132 -2.74 -18.66 -2.82
N GLN A 133 -2.93 -19.75 -2.08
CA GLN A 133 -3.13 -21.03 -2.72
C GLN A 133 -4.39 -20.78 -3.53
N ILE A 134 -4.22 -20.71 -4.85
CA ILE A 134 -5.34 -20.80 -5.77
C ILE A 134 -5.83 -22.22 -5.53
N VAL A 135 -6.68 -22.38 -4.51
CA VAL A 135 -7.53 -23.54 -4.38
C VAL A 135 -8.29 -23.55 -5.69
N ALA A 136 -8.01 -24.55 -6.52
CA ALA A 136 -8.82 -24.84 -7.68
C ALA A 136 -10.25 -24.86 -7.15
N LEU A 137 -11.03 -23.85 -7.53
CA LEU A 137 -12.47 -23.92 -7.36
C LEU A 137 -12.85 -25.13 -8.19
N ASP A 138 -13.23 -26.21 -7.53
CA ASP A 138 -13.91 -27.32 -8.17
C ASP A 138 -15.18 -26.75 -8.76
N PHE A 139 -15.11 -26.36 -10.04
CA PHE A 139 -16.25 -25.92 -10.81
C PHE A 139 -17.22 -27.11 -10.86
N PRO A 140 -18.44 -27.00 -10.30
CA PRO A 140 -19.44 -28.03 -10.47
C PRO A 140 -19.71 -28.19 -11.96
N HIS A 141 -19.59 -29.43 -12.44
CA HIS A 141 -19.95 -29.85 -13.79
C HIS A 141 -21.40 -29.50 -14.10
N ALA A 142 -21.66 -28.34 -14.70
CA ALA A 142 -22.94 -28.03 -15.32
C ALA A 142 -22.85 -26.81 -16.24
N TYR A 143 -22.16 -26.92 -17.38
CA TYR A 143 -22.67 -26.32 -18.62
C TYR A 143 -22.12 -27.13 -19.80
N GLY A 144 -23.05 -27.71 -20.55
CA GLY A 144 -22.77 -28.63 -21.64
C GLY A 144 -22.13 -27.95 -22.85
N SER A 145 -21.33 -28.76 -23.54
CA SER A 145 -21.31 -28.92 -25.00
C SER A 145 -21.29 -27.65 -25.85
N SER A 146 -20.08 -27.20 -26.20
CA SER A 146 -19.67 -27.05 -27.61
C SER A 146 -18.20 -26.62 -27.63
N PHE A 147 -17.29 -27.56 -27.88
CA PHE A 147 -16.00 -27.37 -28.58
C PHE A 147 -15.31 -28.73 -28.59
N ASN A 148 -15.71 -29.54 -29.58
CA ASN A 148 -15.11 -30.83 -29.86
C ASN A 148 -13.97 -30.59 -30.86
N SER A 149 -12.72 -30.70 -30.43
CA SER A 149 -11.57 -31.00 -31.30
C SER A 149 -10.44 -31.59 -30.44
N PRO A 150 -9.91 -32.78 -30.78
CA PRO A 150 -8.97 -33.49 -29.94
C PRO A 150 -7.55 -32.97 -30.18
N LEU A 151 -6.98 -32.24 -29.21
CA LEU A 151 -5.55 -31.98 -29.21
C LEU A 151 -4.81 -33.25 -28.78
N GLN A 152 -4.30 -33.95 -29.79
CA GLN A 152 -3.36 -35.04 -29.65
C GLN A 152 -2.14 -34.59 -28.85
N ASN A 153 -1.84 -35.42 -27.86
CA ASN A 153 -0.57 -35.56 -27.16
C ASN A 153 0.62 -35.33 -28.10
N ARG A 154 1.37 -34.25 -27.89
CA ARG A 154 2.74 -34.11 -28.40
C ARG A 154 3.64 -33.67 -27.25
N SER A 155 4.27 -34.67 -26.67
CA SER A 155 5.56 -34.58 -25.99
C SER A 155 6.62 -34.12 -26.99
N ASP A 156 7.12 -32.88 -26.85
CA ASP A 156 8.43 -32.48 -27.37
C ASP A 156 9.08 -31.42 -26.44
N PRO A 157 10.33 -31.61 -25.99
CA PRO A 157 10.92 -30.83 -24.91
C PRO A 157 11.94 -29.79 -25.41
N HIS A 158 11.56 -28.77 -26.19
CA HIS A 158 12.47 -27.64 -26.48
C HIS A 158 11.71 -26.39 -26.91
N GLN A 159 11.44 -25.46 -25.98
CA GLN A 159 11.41 -24.00 -26.21
C GLN A 159 11.04 -23.26 -24.91
N LEU A 160 12.05 -22.89 -24.13
CA LEU A 160 11.96 -21.89 -23.08
C LEU A 160 12.16 -20.51 -23.71
N SER A 161 11.09 -19.74 -23.86
CA SER A 161 11.15 -18.28 -23.99
C SER A 161 9.83 -17.65 -23.52
N LEU A 162 9.83 -17.10 -22.30
CA LEU A 162 8.76 -16.24 -21.81
C LEU A 162 8.94 -14.83 -22.40
N PRO A 163 7.85 -14.19 -22.84
CA PRO A 163 7.62 -12.84 -22.35
C PRO A 163 6.14 -12.63 -21.99
N PHE A 164 5.77 -12.93 -20.75
CA PHE A 164 4.54 -12.37 -20.16
C PHE A 164 4.84 -10.95 -19.70
N ILE A 165 4.66 -10.01 -20.63
CA ILE A 165 4.51 -8.59 -20.35
C ILE A 165 3.18 -8.43 -19.62
N PHE A 166 3.21 -8.16 -18.32
CA PHE A 166 2.03 -7.68 -17.59
C PHE A 166 1.76 -6.24 -18.06
N LYS A 167 0.85 -6.09 -19.04
CA LYS A 167 0.18 -4.81 -19.30
C LYS A 167 -0.70 -4.51 -18.09
N VAL A 168 -0.46 -3.36 -17.45
CA VAL A 168 -1.41 -2.76 -16.51
C VAL A 168 -2.24 -1.80 -17.36
N ASP A 169 -3.39 -2.27 -17.82
CA ASP A 169 -4.38 -1.39 -18.41
C ASP A 169 -4.99 -0.54 -17.29
N VAL A 170 -4.77 0.77 -17.39
CA VAL A 170 -5.39 1.81 -16.57
C VAL A 170 -6.65 2.21 -17.30
N ASP A 171 -7.75 1.49 -17.05
CA ASP A 171 -9.07 1.93 -17.48
C ASP A 171 -9.92 2.29 -16.25
N GLU A 172 -10.52 3.47 -16.31
CA GLU A 172 -11.36 4.10 -15.31
C GLU A 172 -12.47 3.16 -14.80
N ALA A 173 -12.46 2.87 -13.50
CA ALA A 173 -13.59 2.22 -12.85
C ALA A 173 -14.69 3.28 -12.56
N PRO A 174 -15.93 3.09 -13.04
CA PRO A 174 -17.05 3.94 -12.67
C PRO A 174 -17.52 3.59 -11.24
N GLY A 175 -17.60 4.61 -10.39
CA GLY A 175 -18.51 4.69 -9.24
C GLY A 175 -18.57 3.48 -8.30
N HIS A 176 -17.56 3.31 -7.46
CA HIS A 176 -17.76 2.60 -6.19
C HIS A 176 -17.83 3.60 -5.05
N ALA A 177 -19.03 3.66 -4.46
CA ALA A 177 -19.37 4.44 -3.29
C ALA A 177 -18.28 4.33 -2.21
N ALA A 178 -17.86 5.47 -1.69
CA ALA A 178 -17.01 5.58 -0.52
C ALA A 178 -17.59 4.72 0.62
N LEU A 179 -16.89 3.64 0.98
CA LEU A 179 -17.13 2.95 2.24
C LEU A 179 -16.48 3.78 3.33
N ASP A 180 -17.31 4.42 4.15
CA ASP A 180 -16.91 5.18 5.33
C ASP A 180 -16.03 4.30 6.27
N PRO A 181 -14.84 4.78 6.69
CA PRO A 181 -13.95 4.03 7.57
C PRO A 181 -14.51 3.76 8.97
N ASP A 182 -15.61 4.43 9.35
CA ASP A 182 -16.24 4.35 10.68
C ASP A 182 -17.40 3.35 10.77
N LEU A 183 -17.75 2.63 9.69
CA LEU A 183 -18.89 1.70 9.68
C LEU A 183 -18.61 0.32 10.32
N CYS A 184 -17.53 0.18 11.09
CA CYS A 184 -16.98 -1.12 11.47
C CYS A 184 -17.34 -1.65 12.87
N VAL A 185 -18.31 -1.06 13.61
CA VAL A 185 -18.50 -1.46 15.04
C VAL A 185 -19.95 -1.60 15.55
N SER A 186 -20.99 -1.86 14.76
CA SER A 186 -22.32 -2.02 15.41
C SER A 186 -23.35 -2.97 14.82
N ALA A 187 -23.07 -3.73 13.76
CA ALA A 187 -24.03 -4.69 13.20
C ALA A 187 -23.65 -6.15 13.49
N CYS A 188 -24.64 -6.97 13.84
CA CYS A 188 -24.47 -8.43 13.85
C CYS A 188 -24.39 -8.97 12.41
N MET A 189 -23.42 -9.85 12.12
CA MET A 189 -23.20 -10.37 10.76
C MET A 189 -24.37 -11.19 10.20
N THR A 190 -25.11 -11.91 11.05
CA THR A 190 -26.20 -12.80 10.62
C THR A 190 -27.54 -12.05 10.49
N CYS A 191 -27.97 -11.35 11.56
CA CYS A 191 -29.30 -10.73 11.60
C CYS A 191 -29.31 -9.25 11.18
N LYS A 192 -28.15 -8.67 10.86
CA LYS A 192 -27.94 -7.27 10.45
C LYS A 192 -28.50 -6.21 11.41
N ARG A 193 -28.90 -6.58 12.63
CA ARG A 193 -29.37 -5.61 13.64
C ARG A 193 -28.22 -4.74 14.11
N THR A 194 -28.43 -3.43 14.01
CA THR A 194 -27.60 -2.39 14.60
C THR A 194 -28.19 -1.99 15.95
N ASN A 195 -27.65 -2.49 17.06
CA ASN A 195 -28.20 -2.14 18.37
C ASN A 195 -27.33 -1.08 19.06
N GLY A 196 -27.94 0.07 19.36
CA GLY A 196 -27.40 1.05 20.27
C GLY A 196 -27.14 0.40 21.64
N LYS A 197 -25.86 0.14 21.91
CA LYS A 197 -25.27 -0.21 23.22
C LYS A 197 -25.49 -1.65 23.74
N LYS A 198 -24.32 -2.34 23.76
CA LYS A 198 -23.79 -3.30 24.75
C LYS A 198 -24.17 -4.78 24.61
N ASN A 199 -23.29 -5.51 23.92
CA ASN A 199 -22.86 -6.92 24.12
C ASN A 199 -22.76 -7.74 22.82
N LEU A 200 -22.18 -7.16 21.76
CA LEU A 200 -21.70 -7.95 20.63
C LEU A 200 -20.48 -8.75 21.09
N LYS A 201 -20.58 -10.09 21.07
CA LYS A 201 -19.44 -10.96 21.42
C LYS A 201 -18.54 -11.11 20.20
N SER A 202 -17.24 -10.95 20.40
CA SER A 202 -16.24 -11.21 19.37
C SER A 202 -15.96 -12.71 19.22
N CYS A 203 -15.77 -13.17 17.98
CA CYS A 203 -15.40 -14.56 17.72
C CYS A 203 -14.08 -14.94 18.42
N LYS A 204 -14.08 -16.03 19.20
CA LYS A 204 -12.89 -16.53 19.91
C LYS A 204 -11.72 -16.90 18.98
N LYS A 205 -11.99 -17.23 17.71
CA LYS A 205 -10.99 -17.70 16.73
C LYS A 205 -10.32 -16.56 15.95
N CYS A 206 -11.07 -15.53 15.54
CA CYS A 206 -10.55 -14.44 14.70
C CYS A 206 -10.64 -13.04 15.32
N ARG A 207 -11.28 -12.88 16.49
CA ARG A 207 -11.54 -11.62 17.22
C ARG A 207 -12.16 -10.47 16.39
N ARG A 208 -12.59 -10.72 15.15
CA ARG A 208 -13.09 -9.71 14.19
C ARG A 208 -14.59 -9.78 13.89
N ALA A 209 -15.27 -10.88 14.22
CA ALA A 209 -16.70 -11.04 13.92
C ALA A 209 -17.55 -10.70 15.16
N ASN A 210 -18.55 -9.83 14.96
CA ASN A 210 -19.46 -9.35 15.99
C ASN A 210 -20.82 -10.06 15.87
N TYR A 211 -21.21 -10.82 16.89
CA TYR A 211 -22.52 -11.49 16.96
C TYR A 211 -23.32 -11.00 18.17
N CYS A 212 -24.63 -10.85 18.01
CA CYS A 212 -25.51 -10.42 19.09
C CYS A 212 -25.82 -11.53 20.10
N ASN A 213 -25.78 -12.80 19.70
CA ASN A 213 -25.97 -13.97 20.57
C ASN A 213 -25.27 -15.21 20.02
N VAL A 214 -25.25 -16.31 20.79
CA VAL A 214 -24.60 -17.59 20.42
C VAL A 214 -25.34 -18.30 19.28
N GLU A 215 -26.64 -18.08 19.14
CA GLU A 215 -27.44 -18.66 18.04
C GLU A 215 -27.04 -18.06 16.68
N CYS A 216 -26.90 -16.73 16.59
CA CYS A 216 -26.40 -16.07 15.38
C CYS A 216 -24.99 -16.53 15.04
N GLN A 217 -24.16 -16.79 16.05
CA GLN A 217 -22.82 -17.33 15.84
C GLN A 217 -22.84 -18.76 15.27
N ARG A 218 -23.82 -19.58 15.64
CA ARG A 218 -23.95 -20.97 15.15
C ARG A 218 -24.57 -21.06 13.76
N ALA A 219 -25.46 -20.14 13.39
CA ALA A 219 -26.13 -20.13 12.09
C ALA A 219 -25.22 -19.72 10.92
N ASP A 220 -24.02 -19.20 11.21
CA ASP A 220 -23.02 -18.77 10.22
C ASP A 220 -22.06 -19.92 9.81
N TRP A 221 -22.23 -21.11 10.40
CA TRP A 221 -21.45 -22.33 10.14
C TRP A 221 -22.38 -23.41 9.60
#